data_AF-A0A2J7PRZ6-F1
#
_entry.id   AF-A0A2J7PRZ6-F1
#
_cell.length_a   1.000
_cell.length_b   1.000
_cell.length_c   1.000
_cell.angle_alpha   90.00
_cell.angle_beta   90.00
_cell.angle_gamma   90.00
#
_symmetry.space_group_name_H-M   'P 1'
#
loop_
_entity.id
_entity.type
_entity.pdbx_description
1 polymer ?
#
loop_
_entity_poly.entity_id
_entity_poly.type
_entity_poly.pdbx_seq_one_letter_code
_entity_poly.pdbx_strand_id
1 'polypeptide(L)'
;MNDVTQDERGLRELIQAGCFRAAVNLTGQLLTIYGQGAGRAGHPSKHTVHSIQLWFTRFALLVKLRSFSLAEVESEPFGDLDHPDLYFQFYPELYGGRVGSMVPFAFRLLLAELPQYLTKHQEALNRLHALLATVRKILCNLEAGLCEDGSPAELSLSDRNESKKLWASREARVLHSIVNCALYEKDYSLAVQVLELLLNGREWGSHHKRALQSTLGRVYLQLGDVAGAEKNFALARELRQRQSSTGGSAASDLRDLIDRGLMAVAQNAFQEAYDYFSKAYTLDASNIMLLNNMGVCLLYLGQLKEALSLLEGAVNNNPIQGLHESLLLNVCTLYELESSYCNQKKLGMLRLMSRYKGDGVGVACLKLQM
;
A
#
# COMPACT_ATOMS: atom_id res chain seq x y z
N MET A 1 -24.99 -2.73 18.79
CA MET A 1 -25.16 -2.18 17.42
C MET A 1 -25.97 -0.88 17.38
N ASN A 2 -26.46 -0.35 18.52
CA ASN A 2 -27.27 0.88 18.56
C ASN A 2 -26.48 2.15 18.96
N ASP A 3 -25.18 2.04 19.23
CA ASP A 3 -24.39 3.17 19.75
C ASP A 3 -23.80 4.07 18.65
N VAL A 4 -23.98 3.70 17.38
CA VAL A 4 -23.45 4.42 16.22
C VAL A 4 -24.58 4.81 15.27
N THR A 5 -24.54 6.05 14.79
CA THR A 5 -25.51 6.61 13.86
C THR A 5 -25.54 5.84 12.53
N GLN A 6 -26.72 5.66 11.94
CA GLN A 6 -26.88 4.92 10.67
C GLN A 6 -26.74 5.86 9.46
N ASP A 7 -25.75 6.75 9.49
CA ASP A 7 -25.46 7.76 8.47
C ASP A 7 -23.95 7.81 8.16
N GLU A 8 -23.53 8.78 7.35
CA GLU A 8 -22.11 8.94 6.99
C GLU A 8 -21.21 9.24 8.22
N ARG A 9 -21.75 9.87 9.27
CA ARG A 9 -20.97 10.15 10.49
C ARG A 9 -20.65 8.85 11.22
N GLY A 10 -21.66 8.01 11.38
CA GLY A 10 -21.44 6.70 11.99
C GLY A 10 -20.53 5.79 11.15
N LEU A 11 -20.56 5.91 9.82
CA LEU A 11 -19.60 5.23 8.96
C LEU A 11 -18.16 5.67 9.27
N ARG A 12 -17.91 6.98 9.42
CA ARG A 12 -16.58 7.50 9.78
C ARG A 12 -16.14 7.05 11.17
N GLU A 13 -17.05 7.01 12.14
CA GLU A 13 -16.79 6.52 13.50
C GLU A 13 -16.36 5.05 13.50
N LEU A 14 -17.08 4.18 12.77
CA LEU A 14 -16.72 2.77 12.65
C LEU A 14 -15.35 2.55 12.00
N ILE A 15 -15.04 3.33 10.96
CA ILE A 15 -13.74 3.28 10.29
C ILE A 15 -12.62 3.72 11.24
N GLN A 16 -12.83 4.81 11.97
CA GLN A 16 -11.86 5.33 12.94
C GLN A 16 -11.62 4.36 14.10
N ALA A 17 -12.67 3.64 14.54
CA ALA A 17 -12.59 2.61 15.57
C ALA A 17 -11.98 1.28 15.08
N GLY A 18 -11.73 1.11 13.78
CA GLY A 18 -11.21 -0.15 13.21
C GLY A 18 -12.24 -1.27 13.16
N CYS A 19 -13.54 -0.94 13.19
CA CYS A 19 -14.67 -1.87 13.10
C CYS A 19 -15.09 -2.03 11.63
N PHE A 20 -14.22 -2.59 10.78
CA PHE A 20 -14.39 -2.54 9.34
C PHE A 20 -15.55 -3.41 8.85
N ARG A 21 -15.85 -4.57 9.46
CA ARG A 21 -17.03 -5.38 9.08
C ARG A 21 -18.33 -4.62 9.31
N ALA A 22 -18.44 -3.92 10.44
CA ALA A 22 -19.60 -3.09 10.74
C ALA A 22 -19.72 -1.92 9.75
N ALA A 23 -18.59 -1.29 9.39
CA ALA A 23 -18.55 -0.25 8.36
C ALA A 23 -19.02 -0.78 7.00
N VAL A 24 -18.57 -1.97 6.57
CA VAL A 24 -19.06 -2.63 5.33
C VAL A 24 -20.57 -2.85 5.40
N ASN A 25 -21.11 -3.35 6.51
CA ASN A 25 -22.56 -3.54 6.65
C ASN A 25 -23.31 -2.21 6.52
N LEU A 26 -22.83 -1.15 7.17
CA LEU A 26 -23.44 0.17 7.09
C LEU A 26 -23.38 0.74 5.65
N THR A 27 -22.28 0.57 4.91
CA THR A 27 -22.24 0.98 3.50
C THR A 27 -23.32 0.29 2.65
N GLY A 28 -23.60 -1.00 2.90
CA GLY A 28 -24.66 -1.73 2.20
C GLY A 28 -26.05 -1.17 2.48
N GLN A 29 -26.33 -0.83 3.74
CA GLN A 29 -27.58 -0.19 4.14
C GLN A 29 -27.75 1.19 3.50
N LEU A 30 -26.69 2.01 3.52
CA LEU A 30 -26.70 3.34 2.90
C LEU A 30 -26.92 3.25 1.38
N LEU A 31 -26.29 2.28 0.70
CA LEU A 31 -26.51 2.06 -0.74
C LEU A 31 -27.96 1.67 -1.06
N THR A 32 -28.63 0.95 -0.15
CA THR A 32 -30.04 0.56 -0.30
C THR A 32 -30.96 1.78 -0.35
N ILE A 33 -30.63 2.85 0.38
CA ILE A 33 -31.37 4.13 0.35
C ILE A 33 -31.31 4.76 -1.05
N TYR A 34 -30.19 4.58 -1.77
CA TYR A 34 -30.03 5.01 -3.16
C TYR A 34 -30.61 4.01 -4.18
N GLY A 35 -31.29 2.95 -3.72
CA GLY A 35 -31.81 1.89 -4.57
C GLY A 35 -30.74 0.99 -5.18
N GLN A 36 -29.55 0.96 -4.59
CA GLN A 36 -28.38 0.19 -5.06
C GLN A 36 -28.00 -0.91 -4.04
N GLY A 37 -27.18 -1.87 -4.46
CA GLY A 37 -26.68 -2.93 -3.59
C GLY A 37 -27.48 -4.23 -3.65
N ALA A 38 -27.57 -4.94 -2.53
CA ALA A 38 -28.12 -6.30 -2.48
C ALA A 38 -29.56 -6.38 -3.01
N GLY A 39 -29.82 -7.36 -3.89
CA GLY A 39 -31.14 -7.58 -4.50
C GLY A 39 -31.51 -6.58 -5.60
N ARG A 40 -30.57 -5.72 -6.04
CA ARG A 40 -30.78 -4.75 -7.14
C ARG A 40 -30.02 -5.10 -8.42
N ALA A 41 -29.45 -6.30 -8.50
CA ALA A 41 -28.78 -6.79 -9.71
C ALA A 41 -29.75 -6.77 -10.91
N GLY A 42 -29.29 -6.23 -12.04
CA GLY A 42 -30.10 -6.11 -13.26
C GLY A 42 -31.11 -4.96 -13.28
N HIS A 43 -31.23 -4.18 -12.19
CA HIS A 43 -32.06 -2.98 -12.17
C HIS A 43 -31.24 -1.72 -12.50
N PRO A 44 -31.82 -0.74 -13.22
CA PRO A 44 -31.14 0.50 -13.52
C PRO A 44 -30.85 1.27 -12.21
N SER A 45 -29.58 1.60 -12.01
CA SER A 45 -29.13 2.39 -10.86
C SER A 45 -28.86 3.83 -11.30
N LYS A 46 -29.31 4.80 -10.52
CA LYS A 46 -28.93 6.21 -10.73
C LYS A 46 -27.73 6.52 -9.86
N HIS A 47 -26.60 6.87 -10.47
CA HIS A 47 -25.39 7.25 -9.77
C HIS A 47 -25.42 8.73 -9.40
N THR A 48 -24.97 9.01 -8.18
CA THR A 48 -24.64 10.35 -7.70
C THR A 48 -23.19 10.37 -7.21
N VAL A 49 -22.60 11.56 -7.09
CA VAL A 49 -21.28 11.72 -6.45
C VAL A 49 -21.22 11.03 -5.08
N HIS A 50 -22.28 11.14 -4.28
CA HIS A 50 -22.35 10.48 -2.97
C HIS A 50 -22.43 8.96 -3.07
N SER A 51 -23.24 8.40 -3.98
CA SER A 51 -23.31 6.94 -4.14
C SER A 51 -21.98 6.36 -4.65
N ILE A 52 -21.29 7.06 -5.56
CA ILE A 52 -19.96 6.64 -6.05
C ILE A 52 -18.92 6.67 -4.92
N GLN A 53 -18.95 7.69 -4.07
CA GLN A 53 -18.08 7.76 -2.89
C GLN A 53 -18.37 6.62 -1.89
N LEU A 54 -19.64 6.25 -1.70
CA LEU A 54 -20.03 5.12 -0.86
C LEU A 54 -19.53 3.78 -1.42
N TRP A 55 -19.65 3.56 -2.73
CA TRP A 55 -19.09 2.39 -3.41
C TRP A 55 -17.57 2.32 -3.26
N PHE A 56 -16.87 3.42 -3.52
CA PHE A 56 -15.43 3.48 -3.31
C PHE A 56 -15.04 3.13 -1.87
N THR A 57 -15.76 3.68 -0.89
CA THR A 57 -15.53 3.38 0.54
C THR A 57 -15.78 1.90 0.84
N ARG A 58 -16.86 1.33 0.29
CA ARG A 58 -17.19 -0.10 0.45
C ARG A 58 -16.09 -1.00 -0.11
N PHE A 59 -15.62 -0.76 -1.33
CA PHE A 59 -14.54 -1.55 -1.92
C PHE A 59 -13.23 -1.40 -1.15
N ALA A 60 -12.88 -0.19 -0.72
CA ALA A 60 -11.70 0.04 0.11
C ALA A 60 -11.76 -0.75 1.43
N LEU A 61 -12.94 -0.83 2.06
CA LEU A 61 -13.15 -1.62 3.27
C LEU A 61 -13.10 -3.13 3.02
N LEU A 62 -13.68 -3.61 1.92
CA LEU A 62 -13.60 -5.03 1.54
C LEU A 62 -12.15 -5.45 1.27
N VAL A 63 -11.38 -4.64 0.55
CA VAL A 63 -9.94 -4.86 0.33
C VAL A 63 -9.19 -4.82 1.67
N LYS A 64 -9.52 -3.88 2.56
CA LYS A 64 -8.92 -3.80 3.90
C LYS A 64 -9.18 -5.05 4.75
N LEU A 65 -10.36 -5.64 4.62
CA LEU A 65 -10.77 -6.90 5.27
C LEU A 65 -10.25 -8.15 4.55
N ARG A 66 -9.54 -8.01 3.42
CA ARG A 66 -9.12 -9.11 2.54
C ARG A 66 -10.26 -9.94 1.97
N SER A 67 -11.45 -9.35 1.90
CA SER A 67 -12.63 -9.94 1.24
C SER A 67 -12.56 -9.72 -0.26
N PHE A 68 -11.45 -10.13 -0.89
CA PHE A 68 -11.15 -9.83 -2.30
C PHE A 68 -12.17 -10.45 -3.25
N SER A 69 -12.60 -11.69 -3.00
CA SER A 69 -13.60 -12.37 -3.83
C SER A 69 -14.95 -11.65 -3.82
N LEU A 70 -15.35 -11.13 -2.66
CA LEU A 70 -16.58 -10.34 -2.56
C LEU A 70 -16.44 -8.99 -3.26
N ALA A 71 -15.28 -8.33 -3.09
CA ALA A 71 -15.00 -7.08 -3.79
C ALA A 71 -15.01 -7.26 -5.32
N GLU A 72 -14.47 -8.37 -5.84
CA GLU A 72 -14.46 -8.67 -7.27
C GLU A 72 -15.89 -8.79 -7.81
N VAL A 73 -16.71 -9.63 -7.19
CA VAL A 73 -18.11 -9.84 -7.59
C VAL A 73 -18.91 -8.53 -7.52
N GLU A 74 -18.77 -7.76 -6.45
CA GLU A 74 -19.50 -6.49 -6.33
C GLU A 74 -18.98 -5.40 -7.28
N SER A 75 -17.73 -5.49 -7.74
CA SER A 75 -17.14 -4.53 -8.68
C SER A 75 -17.45 -4.81 -10.15
N GLU A 76 -17.89 -6.03 -10.48
CA GLU A 76 -18.17 -6.47 -11.86
C GLU A 76 -19.08 -5.50 -12.65
N PRO A 77 -20.19 -4.97 -12.08
CA PRO A 77 -21.06 -4.03 -12.81
C PRO A 77 -20.41 -2.71 -13.21
N PHE A 78 -19.28 -2.34 -12.57
CA PHE A 78 -18.57 -1.10 -12.87
C PHE A 78 -17.62 -1.23 -14.06
N GLY A 79 -17.25 -2.46 -14.46
CA GLY A 79 -16.37 -2.70 -15.61
C GLY A 79 -15.06 -1.92 -15.54
N ASP A 80 -14.80 -1.13 -16.58
CA ASP A 80 -13.63 -0.25 -16.73
C ASP A 80 -13.81 1.15 -16.10
N LEU A 81 -14.95 1.38 -15.43
CA LEU A 81 -15.38 2.66 -14.87
C LEU A 81 -15.58 3.77 -15.92
N ASP A 82 -15.80 3.42 -17.19
CA ASP A 82 -16.04 4.36 -18.29
C ASP A 82 -17.45 4.25 -18.91
N HIS A 83 -18.38 3.56 -18.24
CA HIS A 83 -19.79 3.57 -18.64
C HIS A 83 -20.40 4.98 -18.61
N PRO A 84 -21.31 5.34 -19.55
CA PRO A 84 -21.86 6.69 -19.65
C PRO A 84 -22.54 7.20 -18.37
N ASP A 85 -23.19 6.32 -17.62
CA ASP A 85 -23.87 6.61 -16.36
C ASP A 85 -22.92 6.97 -15.19
N LEU A 86 -21.61 6.84 -15.39
CA LEU A 86 -20.59 7.30 -14.45
C LEU A 86 -20.11 8.74 -14.71
N TYR A 87 -20.66 9.40 -15.73
CA TYR A 87 -20.30 10.76 -16.15
C TYR A 87 -21.40 11.77 -15.79
N PHE A 88 -21.01 13.00 -15.48
CA PHE A 88 -21.95 14.08 -15.13
C PHE A 88 -22.96 14.36 -16.25
N GLN A 89 -22.51 14.27 -17.51
CA GLN A 89 -23.33 14.58 -18.69
C GLN A 89 -24.52 13.64 -18.88
N PHE A 90 -24.48 12.45 -18.27
CA PHE A 90 -25.58 11.50 -18.34
C PHE A 90 -26.78 11.91 -17.48
N TYR A 91 -26.57 12.77 -16.47
CA TYR A 91 -27.62 13.29 -15.60
C TYR A 91 -27.73 14.83 -15.68
N PRO A 92 -28.15 15.39 -16.84
CA PRO A 92 -28.25 16.84 -17.02
C PRO A 92 -29.25 17.48 -16.05
N GLU A 93 -30.27 16.74 -15.63
CA GLU A 93 -31.26 17.20 -14.62
C GLU A 93 -30.63 17.42 -13.24
N LEU A 94 -29.58 16.66 -12.88
CA LEU A 94 -28.92 16.73 -11.57
C LEU A 94 -27.68 17.62 -11.57
N TYR A 95 -26.97 17.68 -12.69
CA TYR A 95 -25.65 18.32 -12.77
C TYR A 95 -25.55 19.45 -13.80
N GLY A 96 -26.66 19.78 -14.48
CA GLY A 96 -26.72 20.84 -15.47
C GLY A 96 -25.70 20.62 -16.59
N GLY A 97 -24.86 21.62 -16.83
CA GLY A 97 -23.80 21.58 -17.85
C GLY A 97 -22.46 21.01 -17.39
N ARG A 98 -22.38 20.36 -16.20
CA ARG A 98 -21.11 19.81 -15.71
C ARG A 98 -20.66 18.63 -16.58
N VAL A 99 -19.38 18.60 -16.89
CA VAL A 99 -18.74 17.57 -17.71
C VAL A 99 -17.69 16.79 -16.94
N GLY A 100 -17.47 15.53 -17.33
CA GLY A 100 -16.41 14.67 -16.81
C GLY A 100 -16.91 13.49 -15.98
N SER A 101 -15.97 12.63 -15.58
CA SER A 101 -16.24 11.43 -14.79
C SER A 101 -16.55 11.78 -13.33
N MET A 102 -17.57 11.16 -12.74
CA MET A 102 -17.85 11.21 -11.30
C MET A 102 -16.90 10.32 -10.49
N VAL A 103 -16.26 9.35 -11.15
CA VAL A 103 -15.39 8.35 -10.52
C VAL A 103 -14.05 8.98 -10.13
N PRO A 104 -13.67 8.95 -8.83
CA PRO A 104 -12.36 9.43 -8.39
C PRO A 104 -11.22 8.56 -8.93
N PHE A 105 -10.07 9.16 -9.22
CA PHE A 105 -8.87 8.43 -9.66
C PHE A 105 -8.47 7.30 -8.70
N ALA A 106 -8.60 7.51 -7.39
CA ALA A 106 -8.29 6.50 -6.39
C ALA A 106 -9.19 5.26 -6.49
N PHE A 107 -10.45 5.43 -6.93
CA PHE A 107 -11.36 4.32 -7.16
C PHE A 107 -10.93 3.52 -8.41
N ARG A 108 -10.56 4.20 -9.50
CA ARG A 108 -9.99 3.55 -10.69
C ARG A 108 -8.74 2.74 -10.37
N LEU A 109 -7.82 3.33 -9.58
CA LEU A 109 -6.62 2.64 -9.16
C LEU A 109 -6.92 1.40 -8.30
N LEU A 110 -7.86 1.51 -7.36
CA LEU A 110 -8.27 0.40 -6.49
C LEU A 110 -8.81 -0.79 -7.31
N LEU A 111 -9.68 -0.55 -8.30
CA LEU A 111 -10.23 -1.63 -9.14
C LEU A 111 -9.22 -2.17 -10.15
N ALA A 112 -8.22 -1.38 -10.55
CA ALA A 112 -7.11 -1.86 -11.36
C ALA A 112 -6.17 -2.77 -10.55
N GLU A 113 -5.97 -2.47 -9.26
CA GLU A 113 -5.17 -3.26 -8.33
C GLU A 113 -5.86 -4.54 -7.86
N LEU A 114 -7.19 -4.53 -7.73
CA LEU A 114 -7.96 -5.63 -7.12
C LEU A 114 -7.63 -7.05 -7.64
N PRO A 115 -7.50 -7.30 -8.97
CA PRO A 115 -7.23 -8.65 -9.48
C PRO A 115 -5.91 -9.24 -8.97
N GLN A 116 -4.92 -8.41 -8.61
CA GLN A 116 -3.63 -8.89 -8.11
C GLN A 116 -3.79 -9.69 -6.80
N TYR A 117 -4.77 -9.33 -5.96
CA TYR A 117 -5.03 -10.01 -4.69
C TYR A 117 -5.75 -11.35 -4.87
N LEU A 118 -6.27 -11.61 -6.08
CA LEU A 118 -6.90 -12.86 -6.49
C LEU A 118 -5.98 -13.68 -7.40
N THR A 119 -4.67 -13.40 -7.39
CA THR A 119 -3.65 -14.04 -8.22
C THR A 119 -3.83 -13.86 -9.74
N LYS A 120 -4.71 -12.94 -10.16
CA LYS A 120 -4.93 -12.56 -11.57
C LYS A 120 -3.99 -11.41 -11.95
N HIS A 121 -2.69 -11.61 -11.80
CA HIS A 121 -1.66 -10.57 -11.96
C HIS A 121 -1.67 -9.94 -13.37
N GLN A 122 -1.79 -10.77 -14.42
CA GLN A 122 -1.86 -10.29 -15.80
C GLN A 122 -3.06 -9.36 -16.07
N GLU A 123 -4.21 -9.65 -15.46
CA GLU A 123 -5.38 -8.78 -15.55
C GLU A 123 -5.13 -7.44 -14.85
N ALA A 124 -4.54 -7.46 -13.65
CA ALA A 124 -4.18 -6.25 -12.92
C ALA A 124 -3.16 -5.41 -13.71
N LEU A 125 -2.11 -6.02 -14.26
CA LEU A 125 -1.12 -5.34 -15.10
C LEU A 125 -1.77 -4.71 -16.33
N ASN A 126 -2.66 -5.42 -17.04
CA ASN A 126 -3.39 -4.86 -18.18
C ASN A 126 -4.21 -3.64 -17.80
N ARG A 127 -4.98 -3.71 -16.69
CA ARG A 127 -5.78 -2.58 -16.19
C ARG A 127 -4.90 -1.41 -15.76
N LEU A 128 -3.79 -1.66 -15.08
CA LEU A 128 -2.83 -0.63 -14.65
C LEU A 128 -2.12 0.03 -15.84
N HIS A 129 -1.73 -0.72 -16.86
CA HIS A 129 -1.15 -0.17 -18.08
C HIS A 129 -2.14 0.63 -18.91
N ALA A 130 -3.41 0.20 -18.98
CA ALA A 130 -4.48 1.00 -19.59
C ALA A 130 -4.68 2.34 -18.85
N LEU A 131 -4.71 2.30 -17.51
CA LEU A 131 -4.79 3.51 -16.70
C LEU A 131 -3.57 4.42 -16.90
N LEU A 132 -2.36 3.84 -16.96
CA LEU A 132 -1.11 4.56 -17.24
C LEU A 132 -1.13 5.24 -18.61
N ALA A 133 -1.63 4.56 -19.64
CA ALA A 133 -1.76 5.11 -20.98
C ALA A 133 -2.69 6.33 -21.00
N THR A 134 -3.83 6.26 -20.30
CA THR A 134 -4.75 7.39 -20.15
C THR A 134 -4.11 8.56 -19.41
N VAL A 135 -3.40 8.31 -18.30
CA VAL A 135 -2.67 9.35 -17.55
C VAL A 135 -1.62 10.03 -18.43
N ARG A 136 -0.84 9.26 -19.20
CA ARG A 136 0.18 9.79 -20.11
C ARG A 136 -0.44 10.61 -21.23
N LYS A 137 -1.56 10.17 -21.81
CA LYS A 137 -2.31 10.92 -22.82
C LYS A 137 -2.71 12.30 -22.29
N ILE A 138 -3.23 12.36 -21.06
CA ILE A 138 -3.63 13.62 -20.42
C ILE A 138 -2.41 14.54 -20.21
N LEU A 139 -1.28 14.00 -19.77
CA LEU A 139 -0.03 14.76 -19.63
C LEU A 139 0.45 15.31 -20.97
N CYS A 140 0.46 14.49 -22.03
CA CYS A 140 0.83 14.92 -23.37
C CYS A 140 -0.09 16.04 -23.89
N ASN A 141 -1.40 15.96 -23.63
CA ASN A 141 -2.35 17.03 -23.97
C ASN A 141 -1.96 18.35 -23.27
N LEU A 142 -1.70 18.30 -21.97
CA LEU A 142 -1.31 19.47 -21.17
C LEU A 142 0.05 20.05 -21.60
N GLU A 143 0.98 19.21 -22.05
CA GLU A 143 2.26 19.61 -22.62
C GLU A 143 2.10 20.29 -23.98
N ALA A 144 1.19 19.79 -24.82
CA ALA A 144 0.81 20.38 -26.10
C ALA A 144 -0.04 21.67 -25.98
N GLY A 145 -0.36 22.11 -24.75
CA GLY A 145 -1.16 23.31 -24.51
C GLY A 145 -2.67 23.11 -24.63
N LEU A 146 -3.14 21.86 -24.68
CA LEU A 146 -4.55 21.47 -24.69
C LEU A 146 -5.07 21.28 -23.26
N CYS A 147 -6.39 21.13 -23.12
CA CYS A 147 -7.04 20.68 -21.90
C CYS A 147 -6.81 19.18 -21.63
N GLU A 148 -7.18 18.72 -20.43
CA GLU A 148 -7.00 17.31 -20.03
C GLU A 148 -7.69 16.33 -21.00
N ASP A 149 -8.87 16.70 -21.51
CA ASP A 149 -9.65 15.95 -22.50
C ASP A 149 -9.12 16.07 -23.95
N GLY A 150 -8.14 16.95 -24.19
CA GLY A 150 -7.58 17.24 -25.50
C GLY A 150 -8.27 18.39 -26.25
N SER A 151 -9.25 19.06 -25.62
CA SER A 151 -9.90 20.22 -26.23
C SER A 151 -8.97 21.45 -26.26
N PRO A 152 -9.15 22.38 -27.22
CA PRO A 152 -8.31 23.58 -27.36
C PRO A 152 -8.69 24.72 -26.40
N ALA A 153 -9.43 24.46 -25.31
CA ALA A 153 -9.88 25.53 -24.43
C ALA A 153 -8.73 26.15 -23.62
N GLU A 154 -8.85 27.44 -23.32
CA GLU A 154 -7.81 28.17 -22.58
C GLU A 154 -7.83 27.81 -21.09
N LEU A 155 -6.77 27.15 -20.63
CA LEU A 155 -6.44 27.01 -19.21
C LEU A 155 -5.46 28.11 -18.81
N SER A 156 -5.65 28.69 -17.62
CA SER A 156 -4.64 29.59 -17.07
C SER A 156 -3.30 28.84 -16.91
N LEU A 157 -2.18 29.55 -17.04
CA LEU A 157 -0.85 28.94 -16.87
C LEU A 157 -0.68 28.32 -15.47
N SER A 158 -1.29 28.93 -14.45
CA SER A 158 -1.30 28.41 -13.09
C SER A 158 -2.04 27.07 -13.01
N ASP A 159 -3.28 27.01 -13.51
CA ASP A 159 -4.10 25.80 -13.45
C ASP A 159 -3.49 24.66 -14.27
N ARG A 160 -2.89 24.99 -15.42
CA ARG A 160 -2.16 24.01 -16.24
C ARG A 160 -0.97 23.42 -15.50
N ASN A 161 -0.20 24.24 -14.78
CA ASN A 161 0.94 23.74 -14.00
C ASN A 161 0.49 22.89 -12.82
N GLU A 162 -0.58 23.25 -12.13
CA GLU A 162 -1.16 22.44 -11.05
C GLU A 162 -1.75 21.12 -11.57
N SER A 163 -2.45 21.14 -12.70
CA SER A 163 -2.94 19.93 -13.37
C SER A 163 -1.77 19.01 -13.78
N LYS A 164 -0.70 19.55 -14.38
CA LYS A 164 0.52 18.77 -14.68
C LYS A 164 1.12 18.12 -13.44
N LYS A 165 1.25 18.85 -12.32
CA LYS A 165 1.73 18.29 -11.04
C LYS A 165 0.81 17.19 -10.49
N LEU A 166 -0.51 17.37 -10.59
CA LEU A 166 -1.49 16.39 -10.14
C LEU A 166 -1.39 15.10 -10.97
N TRP A 167 -1.43 15.20 -12.29
CA TRP A 167 -1.35 14.03 -13.18
C TRP A 167 0.03 13.38 -13.15
N ALA A 168 1.08 14.15 -12.88
CA ALA A 168 2.42 13.64 -12.59
C ALA A 168 2.45 12.73 -11.36
N SER A 169 1.87 13.21 -10.27
CA SER A 169 1.73 12.43 -9.03
C SER A 169 0.91 11.16 -9.27
N ARG A 170 -0.17 11.24 -10.07
CA ARG A 170 -0.98 10.08 -10.46
C ARG A 170 -0.19 9.07 -11.29
N GLU A 171 0.60 9.51 -12.28
CA GLU A 171 1.44 8.60 -13.07
C GLU A 171 2.39 7.81 -12.17
N ALA A 172 3.08 8.52 -11.26
CA ALA A 172 3.99 7.88 -10.31
C ALA A 172 3.26 6.86 -9.42
N ARG A 173 2.04 7.16 -8.98
CA ARG A 173 1.21 6.21 -8.22
C ARG A 173 0.88 4.95 -9.03
N VAL A 174 0.49 5.09 -10.29
CA VAL A 174 0.22 3.91 -11.15
C VAL A 174 1.50 3.08 -11.35
N LEU A 175 2.64 3.74 -11.60
CA LEU A 175 3.93 3.04 -11.73
C LEU A 175 4.31 2.28 -10.46
N HIS A 176 4.11 2.88 -9.28
CA HIS A 176 4.28 2.18 -8.00
C HIS A 176 3.35 0.97 -7.87
N SER A 177 2.09 1.07 -8.31
CA SER A 177 1.15 -0.05 -8.31
C SER A 177 1.58 -1.17 -9.26
N ILE A 178 2.13 -0.83 -10.43
CA ILE A 178 2.72 -1.81 -11.37
C ILE A 178 3.92 -2.51 -10.73
N VAL A 179 4.83 -1.76 -10.08
CA VAL A 179 5.96 -2.34 -9.33
C VAL A 179 5.45 -3.31 -8.25
N ASN A 180 4.45 -2.92 -7.47
CA ASN A 180 3.88 -3.79 -6.44
C ASN A 180 3.28 -5.07 -7.04
N CYS A 181 2.56 -4.96 -8.16
CA CYS A 181 1.99 -6.11 -8.86
C CYS A 181 3.08 -7.07 -9.36
N ALA A 182 4.14 -6.52 -9.98
CA ALA A 182 5.30 -7.29 -10.42
C ALA A 182 6.02 -7.98 -9.26
N LEU A 183 6.17 -7.31 -8.11
CA LEU A 183 6.75 -7.91 -6.90
C LEU A 183 5.89 -9.04 -6.31
N TYR A 184 4.55 -8.93 -6.37
CA TYR A 184 3.64 -10.01 -5.97
C TYR A 184 3.78 -11.25 -6.88
N GLU A 185 3.90 -11.04 -8.19
CA GLU A 185 4.16 -12.10 -9.17
C GLU A 185 5.61 -12.63 -9.12
N LYS A 186 6.48 -11.95 -8.36
CA LYS A 186 7.95 -12.16 -8.32
C LYS A 186 8.65 -11.93 -9.67
N ASP A 187 8.04 -11.13 -10.54
CA ASP A 187 8.71 -10.59 -11.71
C ASP A 187 9.58 -9.39 -11.31
N TYR A 188 10.74 -9.70 -10.73
CA TYR A 188 11.71 -8.70 -10.34
C TYR A 188 12.29 -7.93 -11.54
N SER A 189 12.26 -8.52 -12.74
CA SER A 189 12.77 -7.88 -13.94
C SER A 189 11.88 -6.70 -14.35
N LEU A 190 10.57 -6.90 -14.36
CA LEU A 190 9.59 -5.83 -14.59
C LEU A 190 9.64 -4.79 -13.46
N ALA A 191 9.74 -5.22 -12.21
CA ALA A 191 9.83 -4.30 -11.06
C ALA A 191 11.05 -3.35 -11.19
N VAL A 192 12.22 -3.88 -11.56
CA VAL A 192 13.44 -3.09 -11.83
C VAL A 192 13.21 -2.11 -12.98
N GLN A 193 12.73 -2.59 -14.14
CA GLN A 193 12.50 -1.73 -15.31
C GLN A 193 11.56 -0.56 -15.00
N VAL A 194 10.46 -0.82 -14.29
CA VAL A 194 9.49 0.22 -13.94
C VAL A 194 10.05 1.18 -12.89
N LEU A 195 10.84 0.71 -11.92
CA LEU A 195 11.53 1.59 -10.96
C LEU A 195 12.58 2.48 -11.63
N GLU A 196 13.33 1.96 -12.59
CA GLU A 196 14.28 2.74 -13.39
C GLU A 196 13.55 3.78 -14.25
N LEU A 197 12.43 3.40 -14.87
CA LEU A 197 11.57 4.35 -15.58
C LEU A 197 11.05 5.45 -14.65
N LEU A 198 10.64 5.09 -13.43
CA LEU A 198 10.18 6.06 -12.44
C LEU A 198 11.33 7.00 -12.03
N LEU A 199 12.54 6.48 -11.82
CA LEU A 199 13.72 7.26 -11.45
C LEU A 199 14.17 8.24 -12.55
N ASN A 200 14.12 7.80 -13.81
CA ASN A 200 14.62 8.56 -14.97
C ASN A 200 13.56 9.47 -15.60
N GLY A 201 12.28 9.14 -15.45
CA GLY A 201 11.20 9.83 -16.16
C GLY A 201 10.85 11.20 -15.61
N ARG A 202 11.29 11.57 -14.40
CA ARG A 202 10.88 12.80 -13.72
C ARG A 202 11.97 13.40 -12.83
N GLU A 203 11.93 14.73 -12.70
CA GLU A 203 12.75 15.47 -11.73
C GLU A 203 12.19 15.27 -10.32
N TRP A 204 12.77 14.31 -9.61
CA TRP A 204 12.47 14.06 -8.22
C TRP A 204 13.31 14.93 -7.30
N GLY A 205 12.70 15.43 -6.22
CA GLY A 205 13.45 15.97 -5.10
C GLY A 205 14.47 14.93 -4.61
N SER A 206 15.65 15.39 -4.20
CA SER A 206 16.80 14.51 -3.87
C SER A 206 16.46 13.44 -2.81
N HIS A 207 15.56 13.75 -1.86
CA HIS A 207 15.03 12.76 -0.90
C HIS A 207 14.26 11.60 -1.57
N HIS A 208 13.39 11.89 -2.53
CA HIS A 208 12.61 10.89 -3.25
C HIS A 208 13.49 10.04 -4.15
N LYS A 209 14.41 10.68 -4.89
CA LYS A 209 15.39 9.97 -5.73
C LYS A 209 16.22 8.99 -4.92
N ARG A 210 16.66 9.41 -3.73
CA ARG A 210 17.37 8.55 -2.79
C ARG A 210 16.51 7.38 -2.29
N ALA A 211 15.25 7.62 -1.94
CA ALA A 211 14.35 6.56 -1.51
C ALA A 211 14.15 5.50 -2.60
N LEU A 212 13.98 5.93 -3.86
CA LEU A 212 13.85 5.03 -5.01
C LEU A 212 15.12 4.20 -5.26
N GLN A 213 16.30 4.81 -5.12
CA GLN A 213 17.59 4.10 -5.21
C GLN A 213 17.70 3.00 -4.13
N SER A 214 17.35 3.32 -2.87
CA SER A 214 17.29 2.30 -1.81
C SER A 214 16.25 1.22 -2.12
N THR A 215 15.07 1.57 -2.62
CA THR A 215 14.06 0.58 -3.04
C THR A 215 14.60 -0.35 -4.14
N LEU A 216 15.26 0.21 -5.16
CA LEU A 216 15.86 -0.56 -6.24
C LEU A 216 16.93 -1.52 -5.73
N GLY A 217 17.80 -1.08 -4.82
CA GLY A 217 18.78 -1.95 -4.17
C GLY A 217 18.15 -3.10 -3.39
N ARG A 218 17.01 -2.87 -2.71
CA ARG A 218 16.26 -3.92 -2.00
C ARG A 218 15.59 -4.92 -2.95
N VAL A 219 15.13 -4.46 -4.12
CA VAL A 219 14.59 -5.36 -5.16
C VAL A 219 15.72 -6.24 -5.73
N TYR A 220 16.91 -5.67 -5.99
CA TYR A 220 18.07 -6.46 -6.40
C TYR A 220 18.48 -7.49 -5.36
N LEU A 221 18.40 -7.18 -4.06
CA LEU A 221 18.60 -8.17 -3.01
C LEU A 221 17.60 -9.32 -3.07
N GLN A 222 16.32 -9.04 -3.35
CA GLN A 222 15.30 -10.09 -3.52
C GLN A 222 15.55 -10.95 -4.76
N LEU A 223 16.11 -10.35 -5.82
CA LEU A 223 16.55 -11.07 -7.03
C LEU A 223 17.81 -11.91 -6.78
N GLY A 224 18.57 -11.63 -5.73
CA GLY A 224 19.87 -12.27 -5.42
C GLY A 224 21.08 -11.57 -6.07
N ASP A 225 20.89 -10.43 -6.73
CA ASP A 225 21.97 -9.63 -7.31
C ASP A 225 22.55 -8.67 -6.26
N VAL A 226 23.49 -9.20 -5.47
CA VAL A 226 24.19 -8.45 -4.41
C VAL A 226 25.00 -7.28 -4.99
N ALA A 227 25.56 -7.42 -6.19
CA ALA A 227 26.37 -6.38 -6.83
C ALA A 227 25.49 -5.21 -7.30
N GLY A 228 24.37 -5.53 -7.95
CA GLY A 228 23.36 -4.53 -8.34
C GLY A 228 22.79 -3.80 -7.12
N ALA A 229 22.52 -4.53 -6.03
CA ALA A 229 22.07 -3.93 -4.79
C ALA A 229 23.08 -2.94 -4.20
N GLU A 230 24.34 -3.34 -4.08
CA GLU A 230 25.41 -2.48 -3.54
C GLU A 230 25.62 -1.21 -4.37
N LYS A 231 25.57 -1.33 -5.70
CA LYS A 231 25.62 -0.17 -6.61
C LYS A 231 24.52 0.85 -6.30
N ASN A 232 23.27 0.40 -6.16
CA ASN A 232 22.15 1.30 -5.91
C ASN A 232 22.18 1.90 -4.49
N PHE A 233 22.62 1.13 -3.49
CA PHE A 233 22.85 1.67 -2.14
C PHE A 233 23.99 2.69 -2.11
N ALA A 234 25.06 2.49 -2.89
CA ALA A 234 26.12 3.49 -3.04
C ALA A 234 25.59 4.79 -3.65
N LEU A 235 24.79 4.72 -4.72
CA LEU A 235 24.13 5.90 -5.31
C LEU A 235 23.22 6.61 -4.30
N ALA A 236 22.46 5.85 -3.49
CA ALA A 236 21.62 6.42 -2.44
C ALA A 236 22.45 7.16 -1.37
N ARG A 237 23.64 6.64 -1.01
CA ARG A 237 24.59 7.29 -0.08
C ARG A 237 25.21 8.56 -0.67
N GLU A 238 25.60 8.55 -1.94
CA GLU A 238 26.15 9.74 -2.61
C GLU A 238 25.13 10.89 -2.64
N LEU A 239 23.87 10.59 -2.97
CA LEU A 239 22.79 11.57 -2.96
C LEU A 239 22.62 12.22 -1.59
N ARG A 240 22.85 11.47 -0.52
CA ARG A 240 22.82 11.99 0.85
C ARG A 240 24.03 12.90 1.14
N GLN A 241 25.23 12.47 0.80
CA GLN A 241 26.46 13.25 1.06
C GLN A 241 26.40 14.62 0.41
N ARG A 242 25.89 14.70 -0.83
CA ARG A 242 25.65 15.97 -1.55
C ARG A 242 24.69 16.91 -0.82
N GLN A 243 23.75 16.38 -0.04
CA GLN A 243 22.85 17.19 0.80
C GLN A 243 23.53 17.65 2.10
N SER A 244 24.31 16.77 2.75
CA SER A 244 25.02 17.09 3.99
C SER A 244 26.07 18.20 3.80
N SER A 245 26.73 18.25 2.64
CA SER A 245 27.66 19.34 2.28
C SER A 245 27.02 20.74 2.23
N THR A 246 25.69 20.83 2.20
CA THR A 246 24.95 22.11 2.23
C THR A 246 24.41 22.51 3.61
N GLY A 247 24.92 21.91 4.70
CA GLY A 247 24.65 22.34 6.09
C GLY A 247 23.98 21.32 7.00
N GLY A 248 24.01 20.03 6.66
CA GLY A 248 23.44 18.96 7.48
C GLY A 248 24.52 18.20 8.26
N SER A 249 24.39 18.14 9.58
CA SER A 249 25.20 17.31 10.48
C SER A 249 25.34 15.87 9.96
N ALA A 250 26.52 15.26 10.16
CA ALA A 250 26.82 13.85 9.93
C ALA A 250 26.10 12.92 10.92
N ALA A 251 24.82 13.16 11.19
CA ALA A 251 23.99 12.25 11.99
C ALA A 251 23.97 10.88 11.32
N SER A 252 23.89 9.79 12.09
CA SER A 252 23.62 8.48 11.52
C SER A 252 22.26 8.50 10.80
N ASP A 253 22.17 7.80 9.67
CA ASP A 253 20.97 7.84 8.83
C ASP A 253 20.27 6.50 8.84
N LEU A 254 19.03 6.56 9.31
CA LEU A 254 18.14 5.42 9.43
C LEU A 254 18.09 4.58 8.14
N ARG A 255 17.96 5.23 6.97
CA ARG A 255 17.86 4.52 5.69
C ARG A 255 19.17 3.84 5.32
N ASP A 256 20.31 4.51 5.52
CA ASP A 256 21.62 3.91 5.24
C ASP A 256 21.92 2.73 6.16
N LEU A 257 21.60 2.85 7.46
CA LEU A 257 21.76 1.75 8.41
C LEU A 257 20.87 0.54 8.06
N ILE A 258 19.62 0.78 7.64
CA ILE A 258 18.73 -0.29 7.19
C ILE A 258 19.31 -0.97 5.93
N ASP A 259 19.74 -0.19 4.94
CA ASP A 259 20.26 -0.74 3.68
C ASP A 259 21.54 -1.56 3.92
N ARG A 260 22.44 -1.11 4.80
CA ARG A 260 23.62 -1.87 5.25
C ARG A 260 23.26 -3.13 6.02
N GLY A 261 22.29 -3.06 6.92
CA GLY A 261 21.80 -4.23 7.65
C GLY A 261 21.24 -5.29 6.71
N LEU A 262 20.44 -4.90 5.71
CA LEU A 262 19.91 -5.81 4.69
C LEU A 262 21.01 -6.41 3.81
N MET A 263 22.04 -5.62 3.46
CA MET A 263 23.20 -6.09 2.72
C MET A 263 24.00 -7.14 3.51
N ALA A 264 24.25 -6.89 4.80
CA ALA A 264 24.92 -7.82 5.68
C ALA A 264 24.12 -9.14 5.85
N VAL A 265 22.78 -9.08 5.93
CA VAL A 265 21.93 -10.29 5.89
C VAL A 265 22.15 -11.08 4.60
N ALA A 266 22.15 -10.40 3.43
CA ALA A 266 22.36 -11.07 2.14
C ALA A 266 23.75 -11.72 2.02
N GLN A 267 24.73 -11.25 2.78
CA GLN A 267 26.09 -11.77 2.84
C GLN A 267 26.31 -12.80 3.96
N ASN A 268 25.24 -13.22 4.67
CA ASN A 268 25.29 -14.09 5.86
C ASN A 268 26.11 -13.52 7.03
N ALA A 269 26.35 -12.20 7.05
CA ALA A 269 27.02 -11.49 8.14
C ALA A 269 26.02 -11.07 9.23
N PHE A 270 25.38 -12.05 9.87
CA PHE A 270 24.23 -11.80 10.77
C PHE A 270 24.55 -10.94 12.00
N GLN A 271 25.78 -11.05 12.55
CA GLN A 271 26.20 -10.20 13.67
C GLN A 271 26.31 -8.74 13.24
N GLU A 272 26.93 -8.48 12.08
CA GLU A 272 27.05 -7.12 11.56
C GLU A 272 25.67 -6.53 11.19
N ALA A 273 24.80 -7.35 10.61
CA ALA A 273 23.42 -6.97 10.34
C ALA A 273 22.66 -6.56 11.61
N TYR A 274 22.77 -7.36 12.68
CA TYR A 274 22.18 -7.05 13.98
C TYR A 274 22.70 -5.71 14.52
N ASP A 275 24.01 -5.46 14.42
CA ASP A 275 24.61 -4.21 14.90
C ASP A 275 24.11 -3.00 14.11
N TYR A 276 23.94 -3.11 12.79
CA TYR A 276 23.34 -2.04 11.97
C TYR A 276 21.87 -1.80 12.33
N PHE A 277 21.06 -2.86 12.49
CA PHE A 277 19.66 -2.70 12.88
C PHE A 277 19.50 -2.17 14.30
N SER A 278 20.39 -2.55 15.23
CA SER A 278 20.45 -1.99 16.57
C SER A 278 20.75 -0.49 16.55
N LYS A 279 21.74 -0.06 15.76
CA LYS A 279 22.02 1.37 15.53
C LYS A 279 20.86 2.10 14.84
N ALA A 280 20.13 1.44 13.94
CA ALA A 280 18.95 2.01 13.30
C ALA A 280 17.81 2.19 14.33
N TYR A 281 17.68 1.23 15.25
CA TYR A 281 16.64 1.23 16.28
C TYR A 281 16.84 2.33 17.31
N THR A 282 18.09 2.74 17.59
CA THR A 282 18.34 3.91 18.45
C THR A 282 17.89 5.23 17.81
N LEU A 283 17.75 5.28 16.48
CA LEU A 283 17.24 6.45 15.75
C LEU A 283 15.71 6.44 15.61
N ASP A 284 15.12 5.26 15.46
CA ASP A 284 13.67 5.09 15.33
C ASP A 284 13.20 3.83 16.06
N ALA A 285 12.94 3.99 17.35
CA ALA A 285 12.45 2.92 18.21
C ALA A 285 11.00 2.48 17.91
N SER A 286 10.28 3.23 17.06
CA SER A 286 8.91 2.87 16.64
C SER A 286 8.88 1.90 15.45
N ASN A 287 10.03 1.68 14.81
CA ASN A 287 10.12 0.89 13.60
C ASN A 287 10.22 -0.62 13.91
N ILE A 288 9.06 -1.27 13.96
CA ILE A 288 8.92 -2.70 14.25
C ILE A 288 9.66 -3.59 13.24
N MET A 289 9.88 -3.13 12.01
CA MET A 289 10.66 -3.88 11.02
C MET A 289 12.10 -4.11 11.49
N LEU A 290 12.69 -3.16 12.21
CA LEU A 290 14.04 -3.30 12.77
C LEU A 290 14.10 -4.42 13.81
N LEU A 291 13.16 -4.43 14.76
CA LEU A 291 13.05 -5.48 15.79
C LEU A 291 12.83 -6.85 15.15
N ASN A 292 11.99 -6.92 14.11
CA ASN A 292 11.75 -8.15 13.38
C ASN A 292 13.03 -8.69 12.73
N ASN A 293 13.78 -7.83 12.04
CA ASN A 293 15.04 -8.22 11.39
C ASN A 293 16.12 -8.57 12.42
N MET A 294 16.19 -7.86 13.55
CA MET A 294 17.08 -8.21 14.67
C MET A 294 16.76 -9.61 15.21
N GLY A 295 15.48 -9.93 15.42
CA GLY A 295 15.05 -11.26 15.85
C GLY A 295 15.42 -12.36 14.85
N VAL A 296 15.31 -12.09 13.55
CA VAL A 296 15.80 -13.01 12.51
C VAL A 296 17.32 -13.17 12.58
N CYS A 297 18.08 -12.09 12.75
CA CYS A 297 19.54 -12.19 12.90
C CYS A 297 19.93 -13.04 14.11
N LEU A 298 19.30 -12.82 15.27
CA LEU A 298 19.52 -13.60 16.48
C LEU A 298 19.21 -15.10 16.26
N LEU A 299 18.14 -15.43 15.53
CA LEU A 299 17.84 -16.81 15.17
C LEU A 299 18.99 -17.45 14.37
N TYR A 300 19.50 -16.76 13.34
CA TYR A 300 20.63 -17.27 12.53
C TYR A 300 21.95 -17.35 13.30
N LEU A 301 22.10 -16.58 14.38
CA LEU A 301 23.21 -16.68 15.32
C LEU A 301 23.04 -17.81 16.35
N GLY A 302 21.93 -18.56 16.31
CA GLY A 302 21.61 -19.63 17.27
C GLY A 302 21.05 -19.12 18.61
N GLN A 303 20.76 -17.83 18.71
CA GLN A 303 20.28 -17.13 19.90
C GLN A 303 18.75 -17.11 19.96
N LEU A 304 18.15 -18.30 19.97
CA LEU A 304 16.69 -18.49 19.89
C LEU A 304 15.95 -17.81 21.05
N LYS A 305 16.50 -17.88 22.27
CA LYS A 305 15.85 -17.32 23.47
C LYS A 305 15.90 -15.79 23.46
N GLU A 306 17.02 -15.19 23.06
CA GLU A 306 17.11 -13.74 22.89
C GLU A 306 16.18 -13.25 21.78
N ALA A 307 16.11 -13.98 20.65
CA ALA A 307 15.21 -13.65 19.55
C ALA A 307 13.73 -13.62 20.02
N LEU A 308 13.29 -14.64 20.74
CA LEU A 308 11.94 -14.69 21.29
C LEU A 308 11.69 -13.55 22.28
N SER A 309 12.59 -13.33 23.23
CA SER A 309 12.44 -12.26 24.23
C SER A 309 12.34 -10.88 23.57
N LEU A 310 13.14 -10.62 22.54
CA LEU A 310 13.11 -9.38 21.78
C LEU A 310 11.76 -9.17 21.07
N LEU A 311 11.28 -10.18 20.34
CA LEU A 311 10.04 -10.06 19.57
C LEU A 311 8.79 -10.04 20.46
N GLU A 312 8.75 -10.84 21.53
CA GLU A 312 7.69 -10.77 22.54
C GLU A 312 7.68 -9.41 23.24
N GLY A 313 8.86 -8.88 23.57
CA GLY A 313 9.02 -7.53 24.10
C GLY A 313 8.45 -6.48 23.15
N ALA A 314 8.68 -6.61 21.85
CA ALA A 314 8.12 -5.70 20.84
C ALA A 314 6.57 -5.70 20.86
N VAL A 315 5.96 -6.88 20.95
CA VAL A 315 4.49 -7.03 21.03
C VAL A 315 3.94 -6.47 22.33
N ASN A 316 4.57 -6.79 23.46
CA ASN A 316 4.06 -6.43 24.78
C ASN A 316 4.25 -4.94 25.11
N ASN A 317 5.38 -4.35 24.71
CA ASN A 317 5.69 -2.95 25.00
C ASN A 317 4.90 -1.98 24.11
N ASN A 318 4.60 -2.37 22.86
CA ASN A 318 3.80 -1.56 21.95
C ASN A 318 2.85 -2.42 21.10
N PRO A 319 1.73 -2.92 21.67
CA PRO A 319 0.83 -3.83 20.97
C PRO A 319 0.26 -3.26 19.66
N ILE A 320 -0.03 -1.96 19.62
CA ILE A 320 -0.59 -1.32 18.43
C ILE A 320 0.39 -1.38 17.25
N GLN A 321 1.70 -1.26 17.49
CA GLN A 321 2.69 -1.36 16.41
C GLN A 321 3.19 -2.80 16.24
N GLY A 322 3.48 -3.50 17.34
CA GLY A 322 4.11 -4.82 17.37
C GLY A 322 3.22 -5.97 16.88
N LEU A 323 1.89 -5.85 16.94
CA LEU A 323 0.94 -6.82 16.37
C LEU A 323 0.86 -6.71 14.84
N HIS A 324 2.02 -6.80 14.18
CA HIS A 324 2.17 -6.83 12.73
C HIS A 324 2.32 -8.27 12.25
N GLU A 325 1.71 -8.62 11.12
CA GLU A 325 1.63 -10.01 10.64
C GLU A 325 3.00 -10.66 10.44
N SER A 326 3.98 -9.94 9.88
CA SER A 326 5.34 -10.47 9.67
C SER A 326 6.06 -10.77 10.97
N LEU A 327 5.87 -9.93 12.00
CA LEU A 327 6.48 -10.15 13.32
C LEU A 327 5.80 -11.32 14.02
N LEU A 328 4.47 -11.37 13.99
CA LEU A 328 3.68 -12.45 14.58
C LEU A 328 4.00 -13.80 13.93
N LEU A 329 4.16 -13.84 12.60
CA LEU A 329 4.58 -15.04 11.90
C LEU A 329 5.95 -15.53 12.39
N ASN A 330 6.91 -14.63 12.57
CA ASN A 330 8.22 -14.96 13.11
C ASN A 330 8.13 -15.45 14.55
N VAL A 331 7.42 -14.74 15.44
CA VAL A 331 7.18 -15.16 16.84
C VAL A 331 6.55 -16.55 16.90
N CYS A 332 5.48 -16.78 16.14
CA CYS A 332 4.78 -18.06 16.13
C CYS A 332 5.63 -19.19 15.57
N THR A 333 6.51 -18.91 14.60
CA THR A 333 7.50 -19.88 14.11
C THR A 333 8.55 -20.18 15.18
N LEU A 334 9.05 -19.17 15.89
CA LEU A 334 10.00 -19.38 16.99
C LEU A 334 9.38 -20.17 18.16
N TYR A 335 8.09 -20.01 18.45
CA TYR A 335 7.38 -20.83 19.43
C TYR A 335 7.35 -22.31 19.05
N GLU A 336 7.14 -22.62 17.77
CA GLU A 336 7.18 -24.01 17.29
C GLU A 336 8.57 -24.63 17.44
N LEU A 337 9.64 -23.83 17.30
CA LEU A 337 11.01 -24.28 17.47
C LEU A 337 11.41 -24.45 18.94
N GLU A 338 10.89 -23.61 19.84
CA GLU A 338 11.30 -23.57 21.25
C GLU A 338 10.53 -24.54 22.14
N SER A 339 9.24 -24.78 21.88
CA SER A 339 8.39 -25.48 22.85
C SER A 339 7.27 -26.31 22.22
N SER A 340 7.01 -27.46 22.83
CA SER A 340 5.83 -28.30 22.60
C SER A 340 4.52 -27.65 23.08
N TYR A 341 4.57 -26.59 23.90
CA TYR A 341 3.40 -25.82 24.36
C TYR A 341 3.09 -24.59 23.48
N CYS A 342 3.58 -24.55 22.23
CA CYS A 342 3.45 -23.40 21.33
C CYS A 342 2.00 -22.94 21.12
N ASN A 343 1.02 -23.84 21.14
CA ASN A 343 -0.39 -23.51 20.94
C ASN A 343 -0.93 -22.55 22.01
N GLN A 344 -0.53 -22.71 23.27
CA GLN A 344 -0.98 -21.81 24.34
C GLN A 344 -0.43 -20.39 24.15
N LYS A 345 0.84 -20.27 23.72
CA LYS A 345 1.47 -18.98 23.43
C LYS A 345 0.82 -18.30 22.20
N LYS A 346 0.54 -19.05 21.14
CA LYS A 346 -0.19 -18.57 19.94
C LYS A 346 -1.60 -18.07 20.28
N LEU A 347 -2.33 -18.77 21.14
CA LEU A 347 -3.64 -18.31 21.65
C LEU A 347 -3.52 -17.01 22.47
N GLY A 348 -2.42 -16.83 23.21
CA GLY A 348 -2.10 -15.56 23.86
C GLY A 348 -1.98 -14.41 22.85
N MET A 349 -1.26 -14.63 21.74
CA MET A 349 -1.14 -13.65 20.66
C MET A 349 -2.48 -13.31 20.01
N LEU A 350 -3.35 -14.31 19.78
CA LEU A 350 -4.70 -14.08 19.28
C LEU A 350 -5.53 -13.15 20.19
N ARG A 351 -5.44 -13.34 21.51
CA ARG A 351 -6.14 -12.47 22.48
C ARG A 351 -5.63 -11.04 22.41
N LEU A 352 -4.32 -10.83 22.25
CA LEU A 352 -3.75 -9.50 22.08
C LEU A 352 -4.21 -8.85 20.75
N MET A 353 -4.19 -9.59 19.65
CA MET A 353 -4.72 -9.11 18.36
C MET A 353 -6.18 -8.65 18.47
N SER A 354 -7.04 -9.48 19.07
CA SER A 354 -8.45 -9.14 19.28
C SER A 354 -8.65 -7.90 20.13
N ARG A 355 -7.73 -7.60 21.05
CA ARG A 355 -7.82 -6.44 21.94
C ARG A 355 -7.38 -5.13 21.29
N TYR A 356 -6.37 -5.16 20.40
CA TYR A 356 -5.67 -3.95 19.96
C TYR A 356 -5.79 -3.60 18.47
N LYS A 357 -6.12 -4.55 17.59
CA LYS A 357 -5.99 -4.37 16.13
C LYS A 357 -7.32 -4.31 15.36
N GLY A 358 -8.45 -4.45 16.04
CA GLY A 358 -9.75 -4.54 15.40
C GLY A 358 -9.83 -5.78 14.50
N ASP A 359 -10.68 -5.72 13.49
CA ASP A 359 -11.17 -6.92 12.81
C ASP A 359 -10.56 -7.14 11.41
N GLY A 360 -9.62 -6.27 11.01
CA GLY A 360 -8.94 -6.27 9.71
C GLY A 360 -7.56 -6.93 9.65
N VAL A 361 -7.11 -7.63 10.70
CA VAL A 361 -5.80 -8.33 10.67
C VAL A 361 -5.97 -9.82 10.38
N GLY A 362 -5.13 -10.36 9.50
CA GLY A 362 -5.15 -11.76 9.12
C GLY A 362 -4.65 -12.66 10.25
N VAL A 363 -5.52 -13.53 10.76
CA VAL A 363 -5.19 -14.50 11.83
C VAL A 363 -4.26 -15.62 11.33
N ALA A 364 -4.13 -15.79 10.01
CA ALA A 364 -3.27 -16.79 9.39
C ALA A 364 -1.79 -16.69 9.83
N CYS A 365 -1.31 -15.48 10.17
CA CYS A 365 0.05 -15.29 10.67
C CYS A 365 0.35 -16.04 11.98
N LEU A 366 -0.67 -16.43 12.75
CA LEU A 366 -0.49 -17.14 14.02
C LEU A 366 -0.19 -18.63 13.85
N LYS A 367 -0.31 -19.18 12.63
CA LYS A 367 -0.13 -20.63 12.35
C LYS A 367 -0.90 -21.52 13.34
N LEU A 368 -2.13 -21.14 13.67
CA LEU A 368 -3.02 -21.97 14.48
C LEU A 368 -3.56 -23.09 13.56
N GLN A 369 -3.37 -24.35 13.97
CA GLN A 369 -4.05 -25.47 13.33
C GLN A 369 -5.53 -25.38 13.71
N MET A 370 -6.41 -25.34 12.70
CA MET A 370 -7.86 -25.41 12.92
C MET A 370 -8.30 -26.81 13.28
#